data_AF-A0A1G6CLK3-F1
#
_entry.id   AF-A0A1G6CLK3-F1
#
_cell.length_a   1.000
_cell.length_b   1.000
_cell.length_c   1.000
_cell.angle_alpha   90.00
_cell.angle_beta   90.00
_cell.angle_gamma   90.00
#
_symmetry.space_group_name_H-M   'P 1'
#
loop_
_entity.id
_entity.type
_entity.pdbx_description
1 polymer ?
#
loop_
_entity_poly.entity_id
_entity_poly.type
_entity_poly.pdbx_seq_one_letter_code
_entity_poly.pdbx_strand_id
1 'polypeptide(L)'
;MGPKEVFDLQFENDNSILFSSVFRERQEFKEYLYKEFLGTQKKPNIKLFLKDYFTDQEIIDGIESNDYYPKIVREGKKITNYEPVSPFEKKYLEKHKDYYDLIFGNKLDQKYFSHNISDTKIATILTDILGEKEDSDIKNLKEYLLVENNLESKLTFAESWSKGFLKKIKKIGYPYLENALINHFNDEYINLIIKSDYIADRVVGHGKHDVDTELKEYVKSYLLNALKSPDDTDNNDMYFEFNNEFDGLDPKIVYSHFYEGLVKPQFIDTKTLQEFFIQAFENECPPAKKFRMSLNGDKKNYRKVFYKYYKNIANSPHGKKPRYVKLLTDFFEDNEYNYIYRSFSTF
;
A
#
# COMPACT_ATOMS: atom_id res chain seq x y z
N MET A 1 5.61 21.49 22.63
CA MET A 1 5.60 20.37 21.67
C MET A 1 6.09 20.89 20.32
N GLY A 2 7.16 20.31 19.78
CA GLY A 2 7.74 20.72 18.51
C GLY A 2 6.93 20.24 17.30
N PRO A 3 7.10 20.83 16.10
CA PRO A 3 6.38 20.39 14.89
C PRO A 3 6.59 18.91 14.55
N LYS A 4 7.78 18.36 14.82
CA LYS A 4 8.10 16.94 14.60
C LYS A 4 7.30 16.01 15.52
N GLU A 5 7.22 16.34 16.80
CA GLU A 5 6.43 15.56 17.75
C GLU A 5 4.94 15.60 17.35
N VAL A 6 4.43 16.75 16.88
CA VAL A 6 3.03 16.89 16.44
C VAL A 6 2.77 16.07 15.19
N PHE A 7 3.72 16.08 14.25
CA PHE A 7 3.70 15.21 13.08
C PHE A 7 3.66 13.74 13.47
N ASP A 8 4.58 13.29 14.34
CA ASP A 8 4.65 11.90 14.79
C ASP A 8 3.35 11.47 15.49
N LEU A 9 2.78 12.31 16.37
CA LEU A 9 1.49 12.02 17.02
C LEU A 9 0.32 11.95 16.04
N GLN A 10 0.25 12.83 15.05
CA GLN A 10 -0.81 12.78 14.04
C GLN A 10 -0.65 11.55 13.16
N PHE A 11 0.57 11.23 12.77
CA PHE A 11 0.90 10.13 11.88
C PHE A 11 0.72 8.74 12.50
N GLU A 12 1.04 8.59 13.78
CA GLU A 12 0.95 7.29 14.48
C GLU A 12 -0.48 6.91 14.86
N ASN A 13 -1.31 7.91 15.20
CA ASN A 13 -2.66 7.69 15.73
C ASN A 13 -3.77 7.83 14.69
N ASP A 14 -3.49 8.38 13.51
CA ASP A 14 -4.49 8.59 12.49
C ASP A 14 -4.61 7.37 11.57
N ASN A 15 -5.43 6.41 12.00
CA ASN A 15 -5.78 5.23 11.20
C ASN A 15 -6.52 5.58 9.90
N SER A 16 -6.96 6.84 9.71
CA SER A 16 -7.55 7.28 8.44
C SER A 16 -6.49 7.52 7.35
N ILE A 17 -5.20 7.58 7.73
CA ILE A 17 -4.10 7.67 6.79
C ILE A 17 -3.87 6.28 6.18
N LEU A 18 -4.52 6.02 5.06
CA LEU A 18 -4.22 4.86 4.22
C LEU A 18 -2.74 4.84 3.88
N PHE A 19 -2.16 3.62 3.87
CA PHE A 19 -0.72 3.39 3.66
C PHE A 19 0.20 3.87 4.80
N SER A 20 -0.34 4.09 6.01
CA SER A 20 0.49 4.36 7.19
C SER A 20 1.60 3.32 7.42
N SER A 21 1.40 2.05 7.03
CA SER A 21 2.44 1.01 7.02
C SER A 21 3.59 1.33 6.05
N VAL A 22 3.27 1.67 4.80
CA VAL A 22 4.26 2.09 3.78
C VAL A 22 5.06 3.30 4.29
N PHE A 23 4.38 4.21 4.99
CA PHE A 23 4.99 5.40 5.52
C PHE A 23 5.89 5.12 6.75
N ARG A 24 5.59 4.08 7.53
CA ARG A 24 6.41 3.63 8.68
C ARG A 24 7.68 2.89 8.24
N GLU A 25 7.62 2.17 7.11
CA GLU A 25 8.73 1.35 6.63
C GLU A 25 9.86 2.15 5.98
N ARG A 26 9.62 3.39 5.56
CA ARG A 26 10.61 4.20 4.84
C ARG A 26 10.80 5.60 5.42
N GLN A 27 11.97 5.81 6.00
CA GLN A 27 12.39 7.08 6.60
C GLN A 27 12.37 8.25 5.60
N GLU A 28 12.82 8.03 4.37
CA GLU A 28 12.84 9.06 3.32
C GLU A 28 11.44 9.60 3.01
N PHE A 29 10.44 8.73 2.99
CA PHE A 29 9.06 9.15 2.76
C PHE A 29 8.50 9.90 3.97
N LYS A 30 8.81 9.46 5.19
CA LYS A 30 8.47 10.18 6.42
C LYS A 30 9.02 11.60 6.39
N GLU A 31 10.25 11.79 5.91
CA GLU A 31 10.87 13.11 5.74
C GLU A 31 10.23 13.93 4.62
N TYR A 32 9.88 13.31 3.50
CA TYR A 32 9.14 13.97 2.42
C TYR A 32 7.79 14.49 2.93
N LEU A 33 7.01 13.64 3.60
CA LEU A 33 5.70 14.00 4.12
C LEU A 33 5.79 15.04 5.24
N TYR A 34 6.83 14.98 6.08
CA TYR A 34 7.10 16.00 7.08
C TYR A 34 7.39 17.37 6.44
N LYS A 35 8.11 17.43 5.31
CA LYS A 35 8.32 18.68 4.57
C LYS A 35 7.00 19.24 4.02
N GLU A 36 6.15 18.41 3.43
CA GLU A 36 4.81 18.86 2.99
C GLU A 36 3.96 19.34 4.16
N PHE A 37 3.99 18.60 5.28
CA PHE A 37 3.29 18.95 6.52
C PHE A 37 3.68 20.35 7.01
N LEU A 38 4.98 20.65 7.09
CA LEU A 38 5.46 22.00 7.45
C LEU A 38 5.05 23.08 6.45
N GLY A 39 4.78 22.72 5.20
CA GLY A 39 4.26 23.62 4.17
C GLY A 39 2.76 23.94 4.30
N THR A 40 2.02 23.19 5.12
CA THR A 40 0.58 23.43 5.32
C THR A 40 0.32 24.67 6.16
N GLN A 41 -0.85 25.29 5.99
CA GLN A 41 -1.27 26.37 6.87
C GLN A 41 -1.51 25.83 8.28
N LYS A 42 -0.97 26.52 9.30
CA LYS A 42 -1.30 26.19 10.68
C LYS A 42 -2.77 26.51 10.97
N LYS A 43 -3.48 25.55 11.56
CA LYS A 43 -4.87 25.69 11.99
C LYS A 43 -4.99 25.49 13.50
N PRO A 44 -6.02 26.05 14.14
CA PRO A 44 -6.31 25.75 15.54
C PRO A 44 -6.39 24.25 15.78
N ASN A 45 -5.65 23.75 16.78
CA ASN A 45 -5.61 22.36 17.16
C ASN A 45 -6.03 22.18 18.61
N ILE A 46 -7.24 21.64 18.79
CA ILE A 46 -7.83 21.40 20.10
C ILE A 46 -7.05 20.40 20.96
N LYS A 47 -6.36 19.44 20.34
CA LYS A 47 -5.53 18.48 21.09
C LYS A 47 -4.38 19.20 21.79
N LEU A 48 -3.75 20.18 21.14
CA LEU A 48 -2.71 20.99 21.77
C LEU A 48 -3.26 21.83 22.92
N PHE A 49 -4.48 22.34 22.78
CA PHE A 49 -5.15 23.08 23.85
C PHE A 49 -5.47 22.20 25.06
N LEU A 50 -6.06 21.03 24.84
CA LEU A 50 -6.47 20.11 25.90
C LEU A 50 -5.30 19.54 26.70
N LYS A 51 -4.10 19.44 26.10
CA LYS A 51 -2.88 18.99 26.79
C LYS A 51 -2.43 19.90 27.94
N ASP A 52 -2.87 21.16 27.97
CA ASP A 52 -2.62 22.04 29.11
C ASP A 52 -3.54 21.72 30.31
N TYR A 53 -4.58 20.89 30.13
CA TYR A 53 -5.62 20.62 31.13
C TYR A 53 -5.78 19.14 31.50
N PHE A 54 -5.33 18.25 30.61
CA PHE A 54 -5.46 16.80 30.74
C PHE A 54 -4.17 16.12 30.28
N THR A 55 -3.77 15.08 31.00
CA THR A 55 -2.76 14.12 30.56
C THR A 55 -3.34 13.19 29.48
N ASP A 56 -2.48 12.59 28.66
CA ASP A 56 -2.92 11.63 27.65
C ASP A 56 -3.63 10.43 28.32
N GLN A 57 -3.19 9.99 29.51
CA GLN A 57 -3.83 8.93 30.28
C GLN A 57 -5.21 9.33 30.80
N GLU A 58 -5.39 10.55 31.32
CA GLU A 58 -6.72 11.02 31.75
C GLU A 58 -7.72 11.07 30.59
N ILE A 59 -7.26 11.41 29.38
CA ILE A 59 -8.09 11.37 28.18
C ILE A 59 -8.47 9.94 27.84
N ILE A 60 -7.51 9.01 27.85
CA ILE A 60 -7.76 7.58 27.58
C ILE A 60 -8.71 7.00 28.62
N ASP A 61 -8.40 7.14 29.90
CA ASP A 61 -9.22 6.64 31.00
C ASP A 61 -10.62 7.25 30.97
N GLY A 62 -10.73 8.55 30.67
CA GLY A 62 -12.02 9.24 30.57
C GLY A 62 -12.88 8.78 29.38
N ILE A 63 -12.25 8.35 28.28
CA ILE A 63 -12.94 7.78 27.11
C ILE A 63 -13.29 6.30 27.34
N GLU A 64 -12.37 5.51 27.91
CA GLU A 64 -12.52 4.06 28.10
C GLU A 64 -13.42 3.70 29.28
N SER A 65 -13.42 4.50 30.36
CA SER A 65 -14.34 4.29 31.50
C SER A 65 -15.80 4.56 31.16
N ASN A 66 -16.08 5.11 29.98
CA ASN A 66 -17.41 5.38 29.46
C ASN A 66 -17.98 4.18 28.68
N ASP A 67 -18.16 3.05 29.37
CA ASP A 67 -19.14 2.02 28.95
C ASP A 67 -20.60 2.56 28.99
N TYR A 68 -20.80 3.73 29.59
CA TYR A 68 -22.03 4.49 29.51
C TYR A 68 -22.05 5.32 28.22
N TYR A 69 -22.64 4.74 27.17
CA TYR A 69 -23.04 5.52 26.00
C TYR A 69 -23.79 6.77 26.47
N PRO A 70 -23.41 7.98 26.03
CA PRO A 70 -24.12 9.19 26.39
C PRO A 70 -25.61 8.98 26.07
N LYS A 71 -26.50 9.30 27.01
CA LYS A 71 -27.94 9.28 26.73
C LYS A 71 -28.22 10.35 25.67
N ILE A 72 -28.24 9.92 24.41
CA ILE A 72 -28.64 10.77 23.30
C ILE A 72 -30.15 11.01 23.48
N VAL A 73 -30.50 12.14 24.09
CA VAL A 73 -31.89 12.60 24.09
C VAL A 73 -32.19 13.08 22.68
N ARG A 74 -32.99 12.31 21.95
CA ARG A 74 -33.47 12.66 20.62
C ARG A 74 -34.86 13.28 20.76
N GLU A 75 -34.97 14.56 20.46
CA GLU A 75 -36.26 15.20 20.16
C GLU A 75 -36.42 15.28 18.64
N GLY A 76 -37.08 14.27 18.06
CA GLY A 76 -37.20 14.14 16.60
C GLY A 76 -35.88 13.77 15.91
N LYS A 77 -35.51 14.48 14.83
CA LYS A 77 -34.24 14.27 14.09
C LYS A 77 -33.05 15.07 14.64
N LYS A 78 -33.26 15.90 15.67
CA LYS A 78 -32.19 16.68 16.30
C LYS A 78 -31.70 15.96 17.56
N ILE A 79 -30.39 15.79 17.65
CA ILE A 79 -29.72 15.48 18.92
C ILE A 79 -29.70 16.79 19.70
N THR A 80 -30.51 16.90 20.75
CA THR A 80 -30.78 18.20 21.36
C THR A 80 -29.89 18.53 22.55
N ASN A 81 -29.33 17.57 23.30
CA ASN A 81 -28.36 17.87 24.37
C ASN A 81 -27.45 16.66 24.68
N TYR A 82 -26.15 16.94 24.88
CA TYR A 82 -25.19 16.02 25.50
C TYR A 82 -25.09 16.38 26.98
N GLU A 83 -25.58 15.51 27.86
CA GLU A 83 -25.40 15.66 29.31
C GLU A 83 -24.18 14.85 29.75
N PRO A 84 -23.07 15.50 30.20
CA PRO A 84 -21.92 14.78 30.73
C PRO A 84 -22.32 14.00 31.99
N VAL A 85 -21.99 12.72 32.02
CA VAL A 85 -22.29 11.79 33.11
C VAL A 85 -21.17 11.71 34.14
N SER A 86 -19.95 12.15 33.80
CA SER A 86 -18.80 12.17 34.71
C SER A 86 -18.23 13.57 34.98
N PRO A 87 -17.56 13.79 36.13
CA PRO A 87 -16.81 15.03 36.38
C PRO A 87 -15.73 15.31 35.33
N PHE A 88 -15.09 14.26 34.80
CA PHE A 88 -14.12 14.37 33.72
C PHE A 88 -14.76 14.92 32.45
N GLU A 89 -15.87 14.34 31.98
CA GLU A 89 -16.57 14.80 30.78
C GLU A 89 -17.07 16.23 30.90
N LYS A 90 -17.60 16.59 32.07
CA LYS A 90 -18.07 17.96 32.32
C LYS A 90 -16.92 18.95 32.15
N LYS A 91 -15.76 18.67 32.75
CA LYS A 91 -14.56 19.49 32.62
C LYS A 91 -14.04 19.48 31.18
N TYR A 92 -14.05 18.33 30.50
CA TYR A 92 -13.58 18.18 29.12
C TYR A 92 -14.44 19.01 28.14
N LEU A 93 -15.76 18.95 28.27
CA LEU A 93 -16.70 19.76 27.47
C LEU A 93 -16.57 21.25 27.75
N GLU A 94 -16.39 21.63 29.03
CA GLU A 94 -16.12 23.01 29.40
C GLU A 94 -14.87 23.53 28.69
N LYS A 95 -13.78 22.74 28.66
CA LYS A 95 -12.56 23.12 27.94
C LYS A 95 -12.70 23.09 26.42
N HIS A 96 -13.52 22.21 25.86
CA HIS A 96 -13.91 22.32 24.46
C HIS A 96 -14.62 23.64 24.15
N LYS A 97 -15.57 24.03 24.99
CA LYS A 97 -16.29 25.29 24.83
C LYS A 97 -15.34 26.50 24.94
N ASP A 98 -14.50 26.53 25.98
CA ASP A 98 -13.49 27.58 26.18
C ASP A 98 -12.61 27.74 24.93
N TYR A 99 -12.17 26.63 24.34
CA TYR A 99 -11.37 26.62 23.12
C TYR A 99 -12.09 27.28 21.92
N TYR A 100 -13.35 26.93 21.68
CA TYR A 100 -14.12 27.52 20.58
C TYR A 100 -14.44 29.00 20.83
N ASP A 101 -14.75 29.38 22.07
CA ASP A 101 -14.95 30.78 22.44
C ASP A 101 -13.68 31.61 22.18
N LEU A 102 -12.49 31.04 22.43
CA LEU A 102 -11.20 31.67 22.08
C LEU A 102 -10.97 31.76 20.57
N ILE A 103 -11.34 30.75 19.78
CA ILE A 103 -11.25 30.81 18.31
C ILE A 103 -12.16 31.90 17.77
N PHE A 104 -13.45 31.89 18.12
CA PHE A 104 -14.42 32.86 17.61
C PHE A 104 -14.12 34.29 18.08
N GLY A 105 -13.50 34.42 19.26
CA GLY A 105 -12.98 35.69 19.76
C GLY A 105 -11.66 36.15 19.14
N ASN A 106 -11.02 35.36 18.26
CA ASN A 106 -9.66 35.58 17.76
C ASN A 106 -8.61 35.78 18.88
N LYS A 107 -8.77 35.04 19.99
CA LYS A 107 -7.94 35.12 21.21
C LYS A 107 -7.10 33.87 21.47
N LEU A 108 -7.21 32.84 20.62
CA LEU A 108 -6.45 31.60 20.78
C LEU A 108 -4.95 31.85 20.55
N ASP A 109 -4.12 31.43 21.50
CA ASP A 109 -2.66 31.54 21.42
C ASP A 109 -2.10 30.70 20.26
N GLN A 110 -1.10 31.24 19.55
CA GLN A 110 -0.43 30.58 18.43
C GLN A 110 0.23 29.24 18.79
N LYS A 111 0.56 29.00 20.06
CA LYS A 111 1.08 27.70 20.51
C LYS A 111 0.09 26.55 20.34
N TYR A 112 -1.21 26.85 20.22
CA TYR A 112 -2.27 25.88 19.96
C TYR A 112 -2.57 25.70 18.47
N PHE A 113 -1.78 26.31 17.58
CA PHE A 113 -1.92 26.14 16.15
C PHE A 113 -0.89 25.10 15.67
N SER A 114 -1.34 24.17 14.85
CA SER A 114 -0.46 23.19 14.22
C SER A 114 -0.74 23.04 12.75
N HIS A 115 0.27 22.56 12.03
CA HIS A 115 0.10 21.94 10.73
C HIS A 115 -0.81 20.71 10.86
N ASN A 116 -1.44 20.32 9.76
CA ASN A 116 -2.31 19.14 9.71
C ASN A 116 -1.89 18.24 8.56
N ILE A 117 -1.67 16.97 8.86
CA ILE A 117 -1.26 15.99 7.86
C ILE A 117 -2.31 15.76 6.78
N SER A 118 -3.61 15.90 7.11
CA SER A 118 -4.69 15.76 6.14
C SER A 118 -4.75 16.91 5.13
N ASP A 119 -4.11 18.05 5.44
CA ASP A 119 -3.99 19.20 4.52
C ASP A 119 -2.78 19.08 3.58
N THR A 120 -1.96 18.03 3.70
CA THR A 120 -0.86 17.80 2.77
C THR A 120 -1.38 17.45 1.38
N LYS A 121 -0.57 17.74 0.35
CA LYS A 121 -0.93 17.46 -1.04
C LYS A 121 -1.11 15.95 -1.23
N ILE A 122 -0.20 15.15 -0.66
CA ILE A 122 -0.31 13.69 -0.68
C ILE A 122 -1.59 13.21 0.01
N ALA A 123 -1.88 13.65 1.25
CA ALA A 123 -3.08 13.19 1.94
C ALA A 123 -4.38 13.56 1.21
N THR A 124 -4.41 14.74 0.58
CA THR A 124 -5.54 15.17 -0.26
C THR A 124 -5.73 14.25 -1.44
N ILE A 125 -4.66 13.97 -2.21
CA ILE A 125 -4.71 13.05 -3.36
C ILE A 125 -5.15 11.66 -2.92
N LEU A 126 -4.58 11.14 -1.82
CA LEU A 126 -4.94 9.82 -1.29
C LEU A 126 -6.40 9.78 -0.85
N THR A 127 -6.92 10.84 -0.22
CA THR A 127 -8.32 10.93 0.19
C THR A 127 -9.26 10.95 -1.02
N ASP A 128 -8.92 11.68 -2.08
CA ASP A 128 -9.72 11.74 -3.29
C ASP A 128 -9.77 10.37 -4.02
N ILE A 129 -8.65 9.65 -3.99
CA ILE A 129 -8.51 8.34 -4.61
C ILE A 129 -9.19 7.24 -3.79
N LEU A 130 -8.89 7.19 -2.49
CA LEU A 130 -9.16 6.04 -1.61
C LEU A 130 -10.29 6.28 -0.60
N GLY A 131 -10.67 7.53 -0.39
CA GLY A 131 -11.52 7.91 0.74
C GLY A 131 -12.91 7.26 0.70
N GLU A 132 -13.56 7.23 1.85
CA GLU A 132 -14.94 6.75 1.99
C GLU A 132 -15.99 7.78 1.54
N LYS A 133 -15.55 8.91 0.99
CA LYS A 133 -16.46 9.94 0.44
C LYS A 133 -17.30 9.33 -0.67
N GLU A 134 -18.54 9.80 -0.78
CA GLU A 134 -19.47 9.30 -1.82
C GLU A 134 -18.90 9.42 -3.23
N ASP A 135 -18.05 10.41 -3.46
CA ASP A 135 -17.46 10.72 -4.77
C ASP A 135 -16.02 10.20 -4.95
N SER A 136 -15.53 9.28 -4.12
CA SER A 136 -14.16 8.79 -4.30
C SER A 136 -14.00 8.00 -5.59
N ASP A 137 -12.80 8.08 -6.19
CA ASP A 137 -12.54 7.42 -7.47
C ASP A 137 -12.78 5.91 -7.39
N ILE A 138 -12.37 5.27 -6.29
CA ILE A 138 -12.64 3.85 -6.04
C ILE A 138 -14.13 3.58 -6.01
N LYS A 139 -14.89 4.35 -5.20
CA LYS A 139 -16.31 4.07 -5.00
C LYS A 139 -17.07 4.22 -6.32
N ASN A 140 -16.79 5.27 -7.08
CA ASN A 140 -17.37 5.48 -8.41
C ASN A 140 -17.08 4.32 -9.37
N LEU A 141 -15.84 3.80 -9.37
CA LEU A 141 -15.48 2.61 -10.14
C LEU A 141 -16.26 1.37 -9.69
N LYS A 142 -16.31 1.12 -8.36
CA LYS A 142 -17.04 0.00 -7.77
C LYS A 142 -18.52 0.03 -8.16
N GLU A 143 -19.17 1.18 -7.99
CA GLU A 143 -20.59 1.36 -8.30
C GLU A 143 -20.88 1.20 -9.79
N TYR A 144 -20.06 1.80 -10.67
CA TYR A 144 -20.25 1.66 -12.11
C TYR A 144 -20.12 0.20 -12.57
N LEU A 145 -19.09 -0.51 -12.09
CA LEU A 145 -18.86 -1.92 -12.47
C LEU A 145 -19.95 -2.87 -11.96
N LEU A 146 -20.65 -2.52 -10.87
CA LEU A 146 -21.77 -3.29 -10.32
C LEU A 146 -23.08 -3.07 -11.09
N VAL A 147 -23.30 -1.88 -11.64
CA VAL A 147 -24.56 -1.52 -12.33
C VAL A 147 -24.50 -1.81 -13.83
N GLU A 148 -23.36 -1.58 -14.47
CA GLU A 148 -23.20 -1.85 -15.91
C GLU A 148 -23.20 -3.35 -16.18
N ASN A 149 -23.83 -3.79 -17.27
CA ASN A 149 -23.90 -5.20 -17.67
C ASN A 149 -23.17 -5.48 -18.99
N ASN A 150 -22.90 -4.44 -19.79
CA ASN A 150 -22.17 -4.56 -21.03
C ASN A 150 -20.64 -4.56 -20.79
N LEU A 151 -19.97 -5.62 -21.25
CA LEU A 151 -18.53 -5.81 -21.04
C LEU A 151 -17.67 -4.73 -21.71
N GLU A 152 -17.99 -4.33 -22.93
CA GLU A 152 -17.26 -3.31 -23.69
C GLU A 152 -17.36 -1.93 -23.00
N SER A 153 -18.52 -1.62 -22.42
CA SER A 153 -18.74 -0.42 -21.63
C SER A 153 -17.95 -0.43 -20.33
N LYS A 154 -17.90 -1.57 -19.62
CA LYS A 154 -17.02 -1.73 -18.44
C LYS A 154 -15.55 -1.53 -18.78
N LEU A 155 -15.09 -2.13 -19.88
CA LEU A 155 -13.72 -2.01 -20.38
C LEU A 155 -13.36 -0.56 -20.68
N THR A 156 -14.21 0.12 -21.45
CA THR A 156 -14.02 1.52 -21.83
C THR A 156 -14.00 2.44 -20.62
N PHE A 157 -14.92 2.23 -19.66
CA PHE A 157 -14.94 2.99 -18.41
C PHE A 157 -13.69 2.72 -17.58
N ALA A 158 -13.31 1.45 -17.38
CA ALA A 158 -12.14 1.08 -16.62
C ALA A 158 -10.86 1.69 -17.22
N GLU A 159 -10.70 1.67 -18.54
CA GLU A 159 -9.55 2.29 -19.22
C GLU A 159 -9.51 3.82 -18.98
N SER A 160 -10.65 4.50 -19.16
CA SER A 160 -10.76 5.94 -18.94
C SER A 160 -10.47 6.31 -17.49
N TRP A 161 -11.05 5.55 -16.56
CA TRP A 161 -10.83 5.71 -15.13
C TRP A 161 -9.37 5.48 -14.77
N SER A 162 -8.73 4.40 -15.27
CA SER A 162 -7.33 4.08 -15.02
C SER A 162 -6.40 5.19 -15.51
N LYS A 163 -6.67 5.81 -16.67
CA LYS A 163 -5.92 6.99 -17.13
C LYS A 163 -6.04 8.15 -16.15
N GLY A 164 -7.25 8.44 -15.68
CA GLY A 164 -7.51 9.49 -14.70
C GLY A 164 -6.80 9.24 -13.37
N PHE A 165 -6.90 8.01 -12.87
CA PHE A 165 -6.24 7.52 -11.66
C PHE A 165 -4.71 7.64 -11.76
N LEU A 166 -4.09 7.11 -12.83
CA LEU A 166 -2.65 7.23 -13.05
C LEU A 166 -2.20 8.68 -13.12
N LYS A 167 -2.97 9.56 -13.78
CA LYS A 167 -2.69 11.00 -13.81
C LYS A 167 -2.73 11.64 -12.43
N LYS A 168 -3.63 11.22 -11.54
CA LYS A 168 -3.70 11.70 -10.14
C LYS A 168 -2.52 11.18 -9.32
N ILE A 169 -2.20 9.90 -9.45
CA ILE A 169 -1.07 9.27 -8.79
C ILE A 169 0.26 9.92 -9.18
N LYS A 170 0.49 10.19 -10.47
CA LYS A 170 1.71 10.89 -10.93
C LYS A 170 1.87 12.30 -10.34
N LYS A 171 0.79 12.93 -9.83
CA LYS A 171 0.90 14.22 -9.12
C LYS A 171 1.49 14.09 -7.72
N ILE A 172 1.53 12.88 -7.16
CA ILE A 172 2.22 12.59 -5.89
C ILE A 172 3.71 12.86 -6.08
N GLY A 173 4.29 12.44 -7.22
CA GLY A 173 5.70 12.66 -7.51
C GLY A 173 6.60 11.82 -6.60
N TYR A 174 6.11 10.66 -6.16
CA TYR A 174 6.84 9.76 -5.28
C TYR A 174 6.68 8.31 -5.76
N PRO A 175 7.56 7.85 -6.67
CA PRO A 175 7.41 6.60 -7.43
C PRO A 175 7.07 5.36 -6.60
N TYR A 176 7.63 5.27 -5.39
CA TYR A 176 7.36 4.13 -4.50
C TYR A 176 5.91 4.10 -4.00
N LEU A 177 5.36 5.26 -3.61
CA LEU A 177 3.96 5.35 -3.19
C LEU A 177 3.05 5.15 -4.40
N GLU A 178 3.44 5.65 -5.57
CA GLU A 178 2.73 5.39 -6.81
C GLU A 178 2.61 3.88 -7.06
N ASN A 179 3.74 3.16 -7.02
CA ASN A 179 3.77 1.69 -7.17
C ASN A 179 2.99 0.95 -6.07
N ALA A 180 3.08 1.39 -4.82
CA ALA A 180 2.34 0.79 -3.71
C ALA A 180 0.82 0.95 -3.91
N LEU A 181 0.36 2.13 -4.35
CA LEU A 181 -1.03 2.37 -4.70
C LEU A 181 -1.45 1.46 -5.84
N ILE A 182 -0.70 1.42 -6.94
CA ILE A 182 -1.01 0.57 -8.09
C ILE A 182 -1.14 -0.90 -7.68
N ASN A 183 -0.21 -1.41 -6.87
CA ASN A 183 -0.26 -2.79 -6.40
C ASN A 183 -1.49 -3.05 -5.51
N HIS A 184 -1.75 -2.17 -4.56
CA HIS A 184 -2.94 -2.25 -3.72
C HIS A 184 -4.23 -2.24 -4.56
N PHE A 185 -4.28 -1.40 -5.59
CA PHE A 185 -5.40 -1.32 -6.51
C PHE A 185 -5.53 -2.56 -7.39
N ASN A 186 -4.43 -3.12 -7.88
CA ASN A 186 -4.47 -4.38 -8.63
C ASN A 186 -5.09 -5.48 -7.77
N ASP A 187 -4.71 -5.56 -6.49
CA ASP A 187 -5.25 -6.55 -5.56
C ASP A 187 -6.73 -6.28 -5.23
N GLU A 188 -7.12 -5.04 -4.93
CA GLU A 188 -8.52 -4.63 -4.71
C GLU A 188 -9.40 -4.84 -5.95
N TYR A 189 -8.90 -4.51 -7.15
CA TYR A 189 -9.60 -4.63 -8.41
C TYR A 189 -9.82 -6.09 -8.81
N ILE A 190 -8.80 -6.94 -8.62
CA ILE A 190 -8.94 -8.40 -8.76
C ILE A 190 -10.04 -8.91 -7.82
N ASN A 191 -10.07 -8.44 -6.57
CA ASN A 191 -11.09 -8.84 -5.61
C ASN A 191 -12.49 -8.29 -5.92
N LEU A 192 -12.59 -7.10 -6.50
CA LEU A 192 -13.86 -6.49 -6.90
C LEU A 192 -14.53 -7.23 -8.04
N ILE A 193 -13.76 -7.59 -9.07
CA ILE A 193 -14.25 -8.43 -10.17
C ILE A 193 -14.78 -9.74 -9.58
N ILE A 194 -13.99 -10.43 -8.73
CA ILE A 194 -14.40 -11.68 -8.08
C ILE A 194 -15.70 -11.51 -7.24
N LYS A 195 -15.90 -10.37 -6.57
CA LYS A 195 -17.10 -10.10 -5.76
C LYS A 195 -18.33 -9.75 -6.60
N SER A 196 -18.20 -8.96 -7.67
CA SER A 196 -19.31 -8.73 -8.60
C SER A 196 -19.78 -10.04 -9.22
N ASP A 197 -18.85 -10.96 -9.45
CA ASP A 197 -19.11 -12.28 -10.05
C ASP A 197 -19.83 -13.21 -9.08
N TYR A 198 -19.46 -13.24 -7.79
CA TYR A 198 -20.22 -14.00 -6.78
C TYR A 198 -21.70 -13.55 -6.68
N ILE A 199 -21.95 -12.26 -6.89
CA ILE A 199 -23.30 -11.68 -6.88
C ILE A 199 -24.04 -12.01 -8.18
N ALA A 200 -23.35 -12.02 -9.33
CA ALA A 200 -23.93 -12.33 -10.64
C ALA A 200 -24.16 -13.84 -10.88
N ASP A 201 -23.29 -14.72 -10.40
CA ASP A 201 -23.42 -16.18 -10.49
C ASP A 201 -24.55 -16.74 -9.61
N ARG A 202 -24.96 -15.98 -8.58
CA ARG A 202 -26.22 -16.26 -7.87
C ARG A 202 -27.47 -15.91 -8.68
N VAL A 203 -27.33 -15.16 -9.78
CA VAL A 203 -28.43 -14.67 -10.61
C VAL A 203 -28.55 -15.45 -11.92
N VAL A 204 -27.47 -16.05 -12.46
CA VAL A 204 -27.55 -16.81 -13.72
C VAL A 204 -26.63 -18.04 -13.72
N GLY A 205 -27.23 -19.22 -13.82
CA GLY A 205 -26.50 -20.48 -13.94
C GLY A 205 -25.78 -20.63 -15.29
N HIS A 206 -24.47 -20.90 -15.18
CA HIS A 206 -23.53 -21.43 -16.18
C HIS A 206 -22.99 -20.50 -17.30
N GLY A 207 -21.65 -20.50 -17.40
CA GLY A 207 -20.90 -20.31 -18.65
C GLY A 207 -20.15 -18.99 -18.81
N LYS A 208 -19.26 -18.58 -17.88
CA LYS A 208 -18.49 -17.32 -18.01
C LYS A 208 -16.99 -17.35 -17.69
N HIS A 209 -16.44 -18.51 -17.29
CA HIS A 209 -15.09 -18.59 -16.72
C HIS A 209 -13.92 -18.13 -17.63
N ASP A 210 -14.09 -18.07 -18.96
CA ASP A 210 -13.02 -17.73 -19.93
C ASP A 210 -12.86 -16.22 -20.21
N VAL A 211 -13.94 -15.45 -20.19
CA VAL A 211 -13.91 -13.99 -20.45
C VAL A 211 -13.18 -13.24 -19.32
N ASP A 212 -13.16 -13.84 -18.13
CA ASP A 212 -12.73 -13.23 -16.89
C ASP A 212 -11.20 -13.23 -16.72
N THR A 213 -10.50 -14.19 -17.33
CA THR A 213 -9.03 -14.23 -17.33
C THR A 213 -8.47 -13.18 -18.29
N GLU A 214 -9.16 -12.98 -19.41
CA GLU A 214 -8.77 -12.04 -20.46
C GLU A 214 -8.91 -10.58 -19.99
N LEU A 215 -10.01 -10.23 -19.30
CA LEU A 215 -10.20 -8.89 -18.71
C LEU A 215 -9.15 -8.59 -17.63
N LYS A 216 -8.82 -9.57 -16.79
CA LYS A 216 -7.80 -9.45 -15.73
C LYS A 216 -6.42 -9.20 -16.31
N GLU A 217 -5.99 -10.02 -17.27
CA GLU A 217 -4.69 -9.84 -17.92
C GLU A 217 -4.66 -8.58 -18.80
N TYR A 218 -5.78 -8.17 -19.40
CA TYR A 218 -5.88 -6.92 -20.14
C TYR A 218 -5.70 -5.70 -19.24
N VAL A 219 -6.46 -5.57 -18.15
CA VAL A 219 -6.33 -4.40 -17.25
C VAL A 219 -4.96 -4.38 -16.58
N LYS A 220 -4.46 -5.53 -16.14
CA LYS A 220 -3.12 -5.66 -15.56
C LYS A 220 -2.03 -5.27 -16.55
N SER A 221 -2.07 -5.79 -17.77
CA SER A 221 -1.10 -5.43 -18.82
C SER A 221 -1.21 -3.96 -19.21
N TYR A 222 -2.43 -3.40 -19.27
CA TYR A 222 -2.66 -1.99 -19.56
C TYR A 222 -2.08 -1.09 -18.48
N LEU A 223 -2.36 -1.36 -17.20
CA LEU A 223 -1.80 -0.61 -16.07
C LEU A 223 -0.27 -0.73 -16.04
N LEU A 224 0.28 -1.94 -16.19
CA LEU A 224 1.72 -2.17 -16.25
C LEU A 224 2.39 -1.47 -17.45
N ASN A 225 1.74 -1.44 -18.61
CA ASN A 225 2.26 -0.78 -19.80
C ASN A 225 2.13 0.75 -19.73
N ALA A 226 1.06 1.28 -19.14
CA ALA A 226 0.88 2.72 -18.91
C ALA A 226 1.85 3.30 -17.87
N LEU A 227 2.43 2.42 -17.04
CA LEU A 227 3.49 2.72 -16.08
C LEU A 227 4.89 2.62 -16.65
N LYS A 228 5.08 1.92 -17.79
CA LYS A 228 6.30 2.05 -18.58
C LYS A 228 6.25 3.45 -19.22
N SER A 229 6.66 4.49 -18.48
CA SER A 229 6.90 5.79 -19.08
C SER A 229 7.97 5.64 -20.17
N PRO A 230 7.85 6.32 -21.33
CA PRO A 230 8.97 6.47 -22.25
C PRO A 230 10.21 7.14 -21.60
N ASP A 231 10.00 7.83 -20.46
CA ASP A 231 11.00 8.63 -19.74
C ASP A 231 11.44 8.03 -18.39
N ASP A 232 11.22 6.74 -18.11
CA ASP A 232 11.71 6.07 -16.88
C ASP A 232 13.22 5.75 -16.89
N THR A 233 14.05 6.66 -17.39
CA THR A 233 15.51 6.55 -17.37
C THR A 233 16.19 7.21 -16.17
N ASP A 234 15.45 7.88 -15.27
CA ASP A 234 16.10 8.74 -14.26
C ASP A 234 15.71 8.51 -12.79
N ASN A 235 15.08 7.37 -12.45
CA ASN A 235 15.08 6.87 -11.06
C ASN A 235 16.22 5.88 -10.88
N ASN A 236 17.37 6.45 -10.52
CA ASN A 236 18.63 5.76 -10.29
C ASN A 236 18.68 5.02 -8.94
N ASP A 237 17.64 4.25 -8.61
CA ASP A 237 17.85 2.98 -7.88
C ASP A 237 18.37 2.00 -8.92
N MET A 238 19.64 2.20 -9.26
CA MET A 238 20.45 1.60 -10.32
C MET A 238 19.86 0.29 -10.86
N TYR A 239 19.00 0.43 -11.86
CA TYR A 239 18.50 -0.72 -12.62
C TYR A 239 19.72 -1.43 -13.20
N PHE A 240 19.90 -2.68 -12.79
CA PHE A 240 20.95 -3.53 -13.31
C PHE A 240 20.47 -4.15 -14.62
N GLU A 241 21.06 -3.73 -15.73
CA GLU A 241 20.84 -4.31 -17.04
C GLU A 241 21.56 -5.65 -17.15
N PHE A 242 20.83 -6.67 -17.60
CA PHE A 242 21.38 -7.97 -17.97
C PHE A 242 20.57 -8.60 -19.09
N ASN A 243 21.19 -9.48 -19.87
CA ASN A 243 20.49 -10.28 -20.88
C ASN A 243 19.92 -11.57 -20.27
N ASN A 244 18.62 -11.79 -20.42
CA ASN A 244 18.00 -13.01 -19.91
C ASN A 244 17.95 -14.10 -21.00
N GLU A 245 19.05 -14.82 -21.17
CA GLU A 245 19.16 -15.98 -22.04
C GLU A 245 18.53 -17.25 -21.42
N PHE A 246 18.33 -17.26 -20.10
CA PHE A 246 17.76 -18.39 -19.40
C PHE A 246 16.32 -18.70 -19.85
N ASP A 247 15.41 -17.73 -19.82
CA ASP A 247 14.02 -17.99 -20.24
C ASP A 247 13.41 -16.94 -21.17
N GLY A 248 14.18 -15.91 -21.54
CA GLY A 248 13.74 -14.86 -22.46
C GLY A 248 12.71 -13.89 -21.87
N LEU A 249 12.43 -13.96 -20.57
CA LEU A 249 11.58 -12.97 -19.90
C LEU A 249 12.27 -11.62 -19.82
N ASP A 250 11.48 -10.55 -19.81
CA ASP A 250 11.96 -9.17 -19.63
C ASP A 250 12.87 -9.07 -18.37
N PRO A 251 14.15 -8.72 -18.53
CA PRO A 251 15.10 -8.62 -17.43
C PRO A 251 14.62 -7.71 -16.29
N LYS A 252 13.80 -6.68 -16.58
CA LYS A 252 13.21 -5.81 -15.54
C LYS A 252 12.26 -6.58 -14.61
N ILE A 253 11.44 -7.46 -15.17
CA ILE A 253 10.48 -8.27 -14.40
C ILE A 253 11.24 -9.26 -13.51
N VAL A 254 12.27 -9.90 -14.07
CA VAL A 254 13.12 -10.84 -13.35
C VAL A 254 13.89 -10.13 -12.23
N TYR A 255 14.54 -9.00 -12.53
CA TYR A 255 15.25 -8.17 -11.55
C TYR A 255 14.34 -7.79 -10.38
N SER A 256 13.19 -7.20 -10.67
CA SER A 256 12.23 -6.76 -9.67
C SER A 256 11.79 -7.92 -8.76
N HIS A 257 11.45 -9.08 -9.32
CA HIS A 257 11.01 -10.24 -8.54
C HIS A 257 12.06 -10.70 -7.52
N PHE A 258 13.32 -10.89 -7.94
CA PHE A 258 14.35 -11.34 -7.02
C PHE A 258 14.88 -10.23 -6.11
N TYR A 259 14.88 -8.98 -6.53
CA TYR A 259 15.24 -7.85 -5.66
C TYR A 259 14.26 -7.73 -4.49
N GLU A 260 12.96 -7.74 -4.77
CA GLU A 260 11.89 -7.75 -3.76
C GLU A 260 11.95 -8.98 -2.87
N GLY A 261 12.25 -10.15 -3.44
CA GLY A 261 12.24 -11.43 -2.72
C GLY A 261 13.52 -11.76 -1.95
N LEU A 262 14.69 -11.27 -2.39
CA LEU A 262 15.99 -11.65 -1.85
C LEU A 262 16.77 -10.49 -1.23
N VAL A 263 16.75 -9.30 -1.85
CA VAL A 263 17.54 -8.16 -1.37
C VAL A 263 16.79 -7.38 -0.29
N LYS A 264 15.52 -7.02 -0.51
CA LYS A 264 14.74 -6.29 0.49
C LYS A 264 14.62 -7.03 1.84
N PRO A 265 14.40 -8.35 1.89
CA PRO A 265 14.38 -9.11 3.14
C PRO A 265 15.79 -9.40 3.69
N GLN A 266 16.84 -8.89 3.04
CA GLN A 266 18.25 -9.05 3.42
C GLN A 266 18.73 -10.51 3.42
N PHE A 267 18.22 -11.34 2.51
CA PHE A 267 18.78 -12.68 2.28
C PHE A 267 20.11 -12.61 1.55
N ILE A 268 20.27 -11.64 0.65
CA ILE A 268 21.54 -11.28 -0.02
C ILE A 268 21.62 -9.76 -0.19
N ASP A 269 22.80 -9.25 -0.52
CA ASP A 269 22.98 -7.85 -0.93
C ASP A 269 22.75 -7.67 -2.44
N THR A 270 22.66 -6.41 -2.87
CA THR A 270 22.46 -6.04 -4.27
C THR A 270 23.58 -6.59 -5.17
N LYS A 271 24.83 -6.55 -4.70
CA LYS A 271 25.99 -7.02 -5.48
C LYS A 271 25.89 -8.51 -5.78
N THR A 272 25.54 -9.31 -4.78
CA THR A 272 25.32 -10.75 -4.91
C THR A 272 24.17 -11.05 -5.87
N LEU A 273 23.10 -10.25 -5.85
CA LEU A 273 22.00 -10.40 -6.80
C LEU A 273 22.45 -10.14 -8.25
N GLN A 274 23.25 -9.10 -8.48
CA GLN A 274 23.77 -8.78 -9.82
C GLN A 274 24.70 -9.90 -10.34
N GLU A 275 25.60 -10.39 -9.49
CA GLU A 275 26.46 -11.53 -9.82
C GLU A 275 25.64 -12.80 -10.13
N PHE A 276 24.57 -13.03 -9.37
CA PHE A 276 23.63 -14.12 -9.63
C PHE A 276 22.96 -13.97 -11.01
N PHE A 277 22.54 -12.76 -11.40
CA PHE A 277 21.91 -12.55 -12.70
C PHE A 277 22.86 -12.79 -13.87
N ILE A 278 24.08 -12.25 -13.81
CA ILE A 278 25.10 -12.50 -14.84
C ILE A 278 25.35 -14.01 -14.98
N GLN A 279 25.46 -14.72 -13.87
CA GLN A 279 25.85 -16.13 -13.93
C GLN A 279 24.67 -17.04 -14.31
N ALA A 280 23.49 -16.80 -13.74
CA ALA A 280 22.33 -17.68 -13.93
C ALA A 280 21.51 -17.36 -15.17
N PHE A 281 21.41 -16.08 -15.55
CA PHE A 281 20.51 -15.62 -16.62
C PHE A 281 21.22 -15.22 -17.90
N GLU A 282 22.45 -14.68 -17.84
CA GLU A 282 23.22 -14.39 -19.06
C GLU A 282 24.07 -15.60 -19.48
N ASN A 283 24.87 -16.14 -18.55
CA ASN A 283 25.89 -17.14 -18.89
C ASN A 283 25.44 -18.59 -18.69
N GLU A 284 24.32 -18.80 -17.98
CA GLU A 284 23.84 -20.12 -17.52
C GLU A 284 24.94 -21.00 -16.90
N CYS A 285 25.90 -20.38 -16.21
CA CYS A 285 27.09 -21.02 -15.68
C CYS A 285 27.16 -20.83 -14.16
N PRO A 286 27.11 -21.92 -13.36
CA PRO A 286 27.20 -21.82 -11.91
C PRO A 286 28.54 -21.22 -11.44
N PRO A 287 28.55 -20.45 -10.34
CA PRO A 287 29.78 -19.92 -9.77
C PRO A 287 30.69 -21.05 -9.29
N ALA A 288 32.01 -20.80 -9.35
CA ALA A 288 33.00 -21.67 -8.72
C ALA A 288 32.74 -21.82 -7.20
N LYS A 289 32.22 -20.78 -6.56
CA LYS A 289 31.76 -20.79 -5.17
C LYS A 289 30.33 -20.26 -5.09
N LYS A 290 29.42 -21.11 -4.60
CA LYS A 290 28.01 -20.75 -4.42
C LYS A 290 27.84 -19.54 -3.49
N PHE A 291 26.81 -18.76 -3.75
CA PHE A 291 26.41 -17.64 -2.92
C PHE A 291 25.84 -18.15 -1.60
N ARG A 292 26.17 -17.43 -0.52
CA ARG A 292 25.65 -17.72 0.80
C ARG A 292 24.49 -16.79 1.11
N MET A 293 23.35 -17.37 1.47
CA MET A 293 22.22 -16.60 2.01
C MET A 293 22.54 -16.18 3.46
N SER A 294 22.06 -15.01 3.88
CA SER A 294 22.18 -14.52 5.26
C SER A 294 21.66 -15.56 6.26
N LEU A 295 22.43 -15.79 7.32
CA LEU A 295 22.17 -16.84 8.33
C LEU A 295 20.89 -16.61 9.15
N ASN A 296 20.39 -15.38 9.17
CA ASN A 296 19.22 -15.01 9.97
C ASN A 296 17.89 -15.28 9.24
N GLY A 297 17.95 -15.70 7.97
CA GLY A 297 16.77 -15.93 7.15
C GLY A 297 16.23 -17.37 7.25
N ASP A 298 14.91 -17.51 7.37
CA ASP A 298 14.25 -18.82 7.20
C ASP A 298 14.43 -19.32 5.76
N LYS A 299 15.05 -20.50 5.61
CA LYS A 299 15.29 -21.15 4.32
C LYS A 299 14.01 -21.32 3.51
N LYS A 300 12.87 -21.51 4.18
CA LYS A 300 11.56 -21.64 3.53
C LYS A 300 11.17 -20.37 2.77
N ASN A 301 11.54 -19.19 3.27
CA ASN A 301 11.12 -17.91 2.70
C ASN A 301 11.82 -17.62 1.38
N TYR A 302 13.15 -17.74 1.30
CA TYR A 302 13.83 -17.54 0.02
C TYR A 302 13.45 -18.62 -0.99
N ARG A 303 13.21 -19.88 -0.57
CA ARG A 303 12.75 -20.97 -1.47
C ARG A 303 11.42 -20.64 -2.16
N LYS A 304 10.50 -19.99 -1.45
CA LYS A 304 9.24 -19.49 -2.02
C LYS A 304 9.46 -18.47 -3.14
N VAL A 305 10.52 -17.66 -3.08
CA VAL A 305 10.85 -16.69 -4.14
C VAL A 305 11.13 -17.41 -5.45
N PHE A 306 11.97 -18.46 -5.43
CA PHE A 306 12.28 -19.26 -6.62
C PHE A 306 11.07 -20.04 -7.13
N TYR A 307 10.24 -20.58 -6.23
CA TYR A 307 8.99 -21.24 -6.61
C TYR A 307 8.01 -20.28 -7.28
N LYS A 308 7.81 -19.08 -6.70
CA LYS A 308 6.94 -18.04 -7.26
C LYS A 308 7.46 -17.59 -8.63
N TYR A 309 8.77 -17.48 -8.81
CA TYR A 309 9.36 -17.20 -10.12
C TYR A 309 8.96 -18.27 -11.15
N TYR A 310 9.24 -19.55 -10.85
CA TYR A 310 8.92 -20.68 -11.72
C TYR A 310 7.43 -20.77 -12.08
N LYS A 311 6.55 -20.66 -11.07
CA LYS A 311 5.12 -20.91 -11.23
C LYS A 311 4.37 -19.72 -11.81
N ASN A 312 4.64 -18.51 -11.30
CA ASN A 312 3.79 -17.36 -11.54
C ASN A 312 4.41 -16.36 -12.51
N ILE A 313 5.74 -16.24 -12.56
CA ILE A 313 6.43 -15.26 -13.42
C ILE A 313 6.78 -15.90 -14.76
N ALA A 314 7.52 -17.01 -14.71
CA ALA A 314 7.90 -17.75 -15.91
C ALA A 314 6.77 -18.60 -16.50
N ASN A 315 5.70 -18.81 -15.73
CA ASN A 315 4.53 -19.61 -16.11
C ASN A 315 4.91 -20.91 -16.85
N SER A 316 5.91 -21.64 -16.34
CA SER A 316 6.49 -22.80 -17.04
C SER A 316 5.80 -24.11 -16.63
N PRO A 317 4.79 -24.61 -17.37
CA PRO A 317 3.85 -25.59 -16.81
C PRO A 317 4.37 -27.03 -16.90
N HIS A 318 5.22 -27.35 -17.88
CA HIS A 318 5.58 -28.73 -18.21
C HIS A 318 7.08 -28.93 -18.45
N GLY A 319 7.67 -29.90 -17.75
CA GLY A 319 9.04 -30.41 -18.00
C GLY A 319 10.20 -29.50 -17.60
N LYS A 320 9.97 -28.20 -17.39
CA LYS A 320 11.04 -27.22 -17.12
C LYS A 320 11.45 -27.11 -15.64
N LYS A 321 10.68 -27.71 -14.72
CA LYS A 321 10.96 -27.70 -13.27
C LYS A 321 12.43 -27.99 -12.90
N PRO A 322 13.12 -29.03 -13.47
CA PRO A 322 14.54 -29.27 -13.21
C PRO A 322 15.42 -28.04 -13.42
N ARG A 323 15.18 -27.29 -14.50
CA ARG A 323 15.97 -26.12 -14.87
C ARG A 323 15.81 -24.97 -13.87
N TYR A 324 14.60 -24.73 -13.39
CA TYR A 324 14.34 -23.68 -12.39
C TYR A 324 14.79 -24.05 -10.99
N VAL A 325 14.77 -25.34 -10.64
CA VAL A 325 15.34 -25.83 -9.37
C VAL A 325 16.84 -25.54 -9.31
N LYS A 326 17.55 -25.65 -10.45
CA LYS A 326 18.98 -25.35 -10.56
C LYS A 326 19.33 -23.89 -10.26
N LEU A 327 18.45 -22.92 -10.56
CA LEU A 327 18.66 -21.51 -10.18
C LEU A 327 18.92 -21.37 -8.67
N LEU A 328 18.28 -22.21 -7.86
CA LEU A 328 18.51 -22.22 -6.43
C LEU A 328 19.69 -23.14 -6.05
N THR A 329 19.71 -24.36 -6.56
CA THR A 329 20.62 -25.41 -6.05
C THR A 329 22.04 -25.27 -6.56
N ASP A 330 22.23 -24.72 -7.75
CA ASP A 330 23.54 -24.62 -8.38
C ASP A 330 24.23 -23.31 -8.00
N PHE A 331 23.47 -22.28 -7.64
CA PHE A 331 23.98 -20.95 -7.32
C PHE A 331 24.06 -20.65 -5.83
N PHE A 332 23.23 -21.28 -4.98
CA PHE A 332 23.19 -20.98 -3.55
C PHE A 332 23.59 -22.19 -2.67
N GLU A 333 24.33 -21.92 -1.61
CA GLU A 333 24.72 -22.91 -0.59
C GLU A 333 23.50 -23.52 0.11
N ASP A 334 23.66 -24.67 0.76
CA ASP A 334 22.64 -25.34 1.58
C ASP A 334 21.33 -25.78 0.88
N ASN A 335 21.35 -25.86 -0.46
CA ASN A 335 20.19 -26.31 -1.24
C ASN A 335 20.53 -27.57 -2.05
N GLU A 336 20.16 -28.73 -1.51
CA GLU A 336 20.37 -30.02 -2.18
C GLU A 336 19.33 -30.24 -3.28
N TYR A 337 19.77 -30.56 -4.50
CA TYR A 337 18.90 -30.70 -5.67
C TYR A 337 17.74 -31.66 -5.46
N ASN A 338 18.00 -32.88 -4.95
CA ASN A 338 16.95 -33.89 -4.78
C ASN A 338 15.87 -33.45 -3.77
N TYR A 339 16.29 -32.82 -2.68
CA TYR A 339 15.38 -32.30 -1.67
C TYR A 339 14.52 -31.17 -2.24
N ILE A 340 15.16 -30.17 -2.86
CA ILE A 340 14.46 -29.01 -3.44
C ILE A 340 13.55 -29.48 -4.57
N TYR A 341 13.99 -30.36 -5.46
CA TYR A 341 13.17 -30.86 -6.56
C TYR A 341 11.87 -31.52 -6.07
N ARG A 342 11.93 -32.32 -5.01
CA ARG A 342 10.73 -32.96 -4.42
C ARG A 342 9.80 -31.94 -3.75
N SER A 343 10.37 -30.97 -3.03
CA SER A 343 9.62 -29.98 -2.25
C SER A 343 9.26 -28.69 -3.00
N PHE A 344 9.76 -28.51 -4.23
CA PHE A 344 9.59 -27.27 -4.99
C PHE A 344 8.11 -26.93 -5.24
N SER A 345 7.25 -27.94 -5.33
CA SER A 345 5.82 -27.77 -5.57
C SER A 345 5.00 -27.47 -4.31
N THR A 346 5.63 -27.54 -3.13
CA THR A 346 4.99 -27.46 -1.80
C THR A 346 5.47 -26.27 -0.97
N PHE A 347 6.27 -25.36 -1.55
CA PHE A 347 6.83 -24.22 -0.83
C PHE A 347 5.84 -23.09 -0.59
#